data_AF-A0A485JAL6-F1
#
_entry.id   AF-A0A485JAL6-F1
#
_cell.length_a   1.000
_cell.length_b   1.000
_cell.length_c   1.000
_cell.angle_alpha   90.00
_cell.angle_beta   90.00
_cell.angle_gamma   90.00
#
_symmetry.space_group_name_H-M   'P 1'
#
loop_
_entity.id
_entity.type
_entity.pdbx_description
1 polymer ?
#
loop_
_entity_poly.entity_id
_entity_poly.type
_entity_poly.pdbx_seq_one_letter_code
_entity_poly.pdbx_strand_id
1 'polypeptide(L)'
;MNDGVYPRQLAPLGFDLMSQKPKRGDRSRRDDDRYLFLEALISAQQKLYISYIGRSIQDNSERFPSVLVQELIDYIGQSHYLPGDEALNCDESEARVKSHLTCLHTRMPFDPQTTSQANDKVMLVNGYLRPARLVKHILNLFSRCRLPYRKLCRWKRYNDSGHIRYGRSSRCVCR
;
A
#
# COMPACT_ATOMS: atom_id res chain seq x y z
N MET A 1 0.96 -3.85 -9.28
CA MET A 1 0.08 -4.40 -8.22
C MET A 1 -1.33 -3.77 -8.32
N ASN A 2 -2.11 -4.12 -9.33
CA ASN A 2 -3.46 -3.56 -9.55
C ASN A 2 -4.55 -4.47 -8.99
N ASP A 3 -5.72 -3.90 -8.71
CA ASP A 3 -6.93 -4.67 -8.39
C ASP A 3 -7.33 -5.59 -9.55
N GLY A 4 -7.89 -6.76 -9.22
CA GLY A 4 -8.22 -7.82 -10.17
C GLY A 4 -7.02 -8.53 -10.84
N VAL A 5 -5.82 -7.94 -10.79
CA VAL A 5 -4.57 -8.55 -11.30
C VAL A 5 -3.80 -9.27 -10.19
N TYR A 6 -3.78 -8.69 -9.00
CA TYR A 6 -3.11 -9.25 -7.83
C TYR A 6 -4.00 -9.10 -6.58
N PRO A 7 -4.19 -10.15 -5.75
CA PRO A 7 -3.73 -11.53 -5.95
C PRO A 7 -4.39 -12.20 -7.16
N ARG A 8 -3.73 -13.19 -7.75
CA ARG A 8 -4.22 -13.86 -8.95
C ARG A 8 -5.46 -14.68 -8.61
N GLN A 9 -6.52 -14.50 -9.38
CA GLN A 9 -7.74 -15.28 -9.26
C GLN A 9 -7.69 -16.44 -10.25
N LEU A 10 -7.70 -17.67 -9.75
CA LEU A 10 -7.93 -18.86 -10.55
C LEU A 10 -9.09 -19.62 -9.93
N ALA A 11 -10.19 -19.71 -10.68
CA ALA A 11 -11.35 -20.46 -10.24
C ALA A 11 -10.98 -21.96 -10.17
N PRO A 12 -11.33 -22.65 -9.08
CA PRO A 12 -11.18 -24.09 -9.01
C PRO A 12 -12.08 -24.75 -10.08
N LEU A 13 -11.69 -25.93 -10.53
CA LEU A 13 -12.50 -26.71 -11.47
C LEU A 13 -13.82 -27.08 -10.79
N GLY A 14 -14.95 -27.01 -11.50
CA GLY A 14 -16.27 -27.24 -10.90
C GLY A 14 -16.48 -28.63 -10.29
N PHE A 15 -15.65 -29.60 -10.69
CA PHE A 15 -15.66 -30.96 -10.15
C PHE A 15 -14.61 -31.19 -9.05
N ASP A 16 -13.86 -30.16 -8.64
CA ASP A 16 -12.90 -30.24 -7.55
C ASP A 16 -13.62 -30.26 -6.19
N LEU A 17 -13.85 -31.47 -5.68
CA LEU A 17 -14.47 -31.68 -4.37
C LEU A 17 -13.62 -31.17 -3.21
N MET A 18 -12.28 -31.05 -3.38
CA MET A 18 -11.39 -30.50 -2.35
C MET A 18 -11.68 -29.01 -2.14
N SER A 19 -11.94 -28.27 -3.22
CA SER A 19 -12.31 -26.85 -3.16
C SER A 19 -13.64 -26.59 -2.43
N GLN A 20 -14.56 -27.55 -2.43
CA GLN A 20 -15.87 -27.42 -1.77
C GLN A 20 -15.79 -27.60 -0.25
N LYS A 21 -14.83 -28.38 0.25
CA LYS A 21 -14.63 -28.66 1.67
C LYS A 21 -13.15 -28.50 2.05
N PRO A 22 -12.63 -27.26 2.01
CA PRO A 22 -11.21 -27.01 2.28
C PRO A 22 -10.84 -27.42 3.70
N LYS A 23 -9.73 -28.14 3.83
CA LYS A 23 -9.12 -28.54 5.10
C LYS A 23 -7.80 -27.81 5.28
N ARG A 24 -7.32 -27.78 6.53
CA ARG A 24 -5.99 -27.23 6.83
C ARG A 24 -4.93 -28.02 6.06
N GLY A 25 -4.08 -27.32 5.32
CA GLY A 25 -3.05 -27.92 4.45
C GLY A 25 -3.41 -27.92 2.97
N ASP A 26 -4.69 -27.71 2.62
CA ASP A 26 -5.08 -27.54 1.22
C ASP A 26 -4.52 -26.23 0.68
N ARG A 27 -3.98 -26.30 -0.55
CA ARG A 27 -3.39 -25.14 -1.21
C ARG A 27 -4.48 -24.28 -1.83
N SER A 28 -4.37 -22.99 -1.62
CA SER A 28 -5.23 -21.99 -2.23
C SER A 28 -4.33 -20.96 -2.89
N ARG A 29 -4.48 -20.80 -4.20
CA ARG A 29 -3.61 -19.91 -4.98
C ARG A 29 -3.76 -18.44 -4.56
N ARG A 30 -4.95 -18.07 -4.10
CA ARG A 30 -5.23 -16.77 -3.49
C ARG A 30 -4.43 -16.58 -2.21
N ASP A 31 -4.40 -17.58 -1.33
CA ASP A 31 -3.70 -17.50 -0.04
C ASP A 31 -2.18 -17.56 -0.23
N ASP A 32 -1.70 -18.40 -1.14
CA ASP A 32 -0.30 -18.43 -1.57
C ASP A 32 0.15 -17.04 -2.04
N ASP A 33 -0.64 -16.34 -2.87
CA ASP A 33 -0.31 -14.99 -3.34
C ASP A 33 -0.32 -13.94 -2.22
N ARG A 34 -1.27 -14.00 -1.28
CA ARG A 34 -1.28 -13.10 -0.11
C ARG A 34 -0.06 -13.34 0.77
N TYR A 35 0.32 -14.60 0.95
CA TYR A 35 1.50 -14.98 1.70
C TYR A 35 2.79 -14.52 1.00
N LEU A 36 2.89 -14.66 -0.32
CA LEU A 36 4.02 -14.13 -1.10
C LEU A 36 4.19 -12.62 -0.96
N PHE A 37 3.09 -11.86 -0.86
CA PHE A 37 3.16 -10.42 -0.59
C PHE A 37 3.81 -10.13 0.77
N LEU A 38 3.44 -10.90 1.79
CA LEU A 38 4.00 -10.79 3.13
C LEU A 38 5.48 -11.17 3.15
N GLU A 39 5.87 -12.23 2.44
CA GLU A 39 7.28 -12.61 2.30
C GLU A 39 8.10 -11.51 1.63
N ALA A 40 7.57 -10.86 0.59
CA ALA A 40 8.24 -9.74 -0.06
C ALA A 40 8.42 -8.54 0.91
N LEU A 41 7.43 -8.28 1.77
CA LEU A 41 7.51 -7.25 2.80
C LEU A 41 8.59 -7.58 3.84
N ILE A 42 8.63 -8.81 4.34
CA ILE A 42 9.59 -9.26 5.37
C ILE A 42 11.01 -9.37 4.81
N SER A 43 11.15 -9.77 3.55
CA SER A 43 12.44 -9.93 2.88
C SER A 43 13.10 -8.60 2.51
N ALA A 44 12.32 -7.52 2.40
CA ALA A 44 12.82 -6.20 2.05
C ALA A 44 13.64 -5.59 3.20
N GLN A 45 14.96 -5.77 3.17
CA GLN A 45 15.84 -5.30 4.25
C GLN A 45 16.00 -3.78 4.30
N GLN A 46 16.09 -3.11 3.14
CA GLN A 46 16.40 -1.68 3.07
C GLN A 46 15.23 -0.85 2.53
N LYS A 47 14.64 -1.28 1.42
CA LYS A 47 13.58 -0.55 0.72
C LYS A 47 12.60 -1.52 0.09
N LEU A 48 11.32 -1.20 0.21
CA LEU A 48 10.24 -1.86 -0.52
C LEU A 48 9.71 -0.90 -1.57
N TYR A 49 9.74 -1.32 -2.83
CA TYR A 49 9.20 -0.55 -3.95
C TYR A 49 7.93 -1.21 -4.46
N ILE A 50 6.82 -0.49 -4.42
CA ILE A 50 5.52 -0.96 -4.91
C ILE A 50 5.02 0.02 -5.97
N SER A 51 4.61 -0.52 -7.11
CA SER A 51 4.00 0.26 -8.18
C SER A 51 2.69 -0.39 -8.67
N TYR A 52 1.79 0.45 -9.13
CA TYR A 52 0.54 0.07 -9.78
C TYR A 52 0.17 1.10 -10.85
N ILE A 53 -0.77 0.75 -11.71
CA ILE A 53 -1.25 1.59 -12.81
C ILE A 53 -2.51 2.31 -12.31
N GLY A 54 -2.43 3.62 -12.11
CA GLY A 54 -3.55 4.40 -11.55
C GLY A 54 -4.64 4.76 -12.56
N ARG A 55 -4.37 4.73 -13.87
CA ARG A 55 -5.35 5.04 -14.92
C ARG A 55 -5.15 4.22 -16.18
N SER A 56 -6.22 3.92 -16.90
CA SER A 56 -6.17 3.29 -18.22
C SER A 56 -5.57 4.25 -19.26
N ILE A 57 -4.74 3.73 -20.16
CA ILE A 57 -4.14 4.54 -21.23
C ILE A 57 -5.18 4.91 -22.29
N GLN A 58 -6.12 3.98 -22.57
CA GLN A 58 -7.13 4.08 -23.61
C GLN A 58 -8.24 5.04 -23.20
N ASP A 59 -8.96 4.72 -22.12
CA ASP A 59 -10.19 5.45 -21.74
C ASP A 59 -9.99 6.44 -20.58
N ASN A 60 -8.77 6.56 -20.06
CA ASN A 60 -8.44 7.37 -18.88
C ASN A 60 -9.23 7.02 -17.61
N SER A 61 -9.93 5.87 -17.59
CA SER A 61 -10.65 5.36 -16.43
C SER A 61 -9.71 5.13 -15.26
N GLU A 62 -10.19 5.43 -14.05
CA GLU A 62 -9.43 5.22 -12.82
C GLU A 62 -9.24 3.73 -12.55
N ARG A 63 -8.03 3.37 -12.12
CA ARG A 63 -7.66 2.01 -11.73
C ARG A 63 -7.15 2.03 -10.30
N PHE A 64 -7.61 1.04 -9.55
CA PHE A 64 -7.29 0.92 -8.14
C PHE A 64 -6.08 0.02 -7.91
N PRO A 65 -5.28 0.30 -6.85
CA PRO A 65 -4.24 -0.62 -6.42
C PRO A 65 -4.86 -1.92 -5.93
N SER A 66 -4.04 -2.98 -5.87
CA SER A 66 -4.43 -4.24 -5.25
C SER A 66 -4.89 -4.03 -3.81
N VAL A 67 -5.88 -4.80 -3.36
CA VAL A 67 -6.41 -4.78 -2.00
C VAL A 67 -5.28 -4.87 -0.95
N LEU A 68 -4.26 -5.69 -1.19
CA LEU A 68 -3.12 -5.84 -0.26
C LEU A 68 -2.27 -4.58 -0.13
N VAL A 69 -2.08 -3.86 -1.24
CA VAL A 69 -1.37 -2.58 -1.23
C VAL A 69 -2.19 -1.52 -0.50
N GLN A 70 -3.52 -1.54 -0.68
CA GLN A 70 -4.42 -0.65 0.05
C GLN A 70 -4.40 -0.93 1.56
N GLU A 71 -4.46 -2.21 1.97
CA GLU A 71 -4.35 -2.63 3.38
C GLU A 71 -3.03 -2.14 4.01
N LEU A 72 -1.91 -2.28 3.28
CA LEU A 72 -0.61 -1.81 3.75
C LEU A 72 -0.56 -0.29 3.94
N ILE A 73 -1.05 0.47 2.96
CA ILE A 73 -1.06 1.95 3.01
C ILE A 73 -2.01 2.46 4.11
N ASP A 74 -3.18 1.83 4.25
CA ASP A 74 -4.13 2.12 5.32
C ASP A 74 -3.51 1.86 6.70
N TYR A 75 -2.81 0.73 6.87
CA TYR A 75 -2.10 0.43 8.12
C TYR A 75 -1.02 1.46 8.45
N ILE A 76 -0.20 1.85 7.47
CA ILE A 76 0.85 2.85 7.66
C ILE A 76 0.22 4.21 8.03
N GLY A 77 -0.83 4.63 7.32
CA GLY A 77 -1.52 5.89 7.62
C GLY A 77 -2.19 5.92 9.00
N GLN A 78 -2.70 4.78 9.48
CA GLN A 78 -3.33 4.67 10.81
C GLN A 78 -2.34 4.56 11.97
N SER A 79 -1.07 4.25 11.70
CA SER A 79 -0.04 4.05 12.72
C SER A 79 0.99 5.19 12.79
N HIS A 80 1.05 6.02 11.75
CA HIS A 80 2.04 7.09 11.60
C HIS A 80 1.41 8.46 11.36
N TYR A 81 2.20 9.49 11.60
CA TYR A 81 1.91 10.88 11.24
C TYR A 81 3.20 11.56 10.77
N LEU A 82 3.08 12.66 10.02
CA LEU A 82 4.24 13.43 9.55
C LEU A 82 4.71 14.42 10.62
N PRO A 83 6.02 14.74 10.69
CA PRO A 83 6.51 15.77 11.61
C PRO A 83 5.80 17.11 11.30
N GLY A 84 5.21 17.73 12.33
CA GLY A 84 4.38 18.94 12.20
C GLY A 84 2.87 18.71 12.28
N ASP A 85 2.42 17.46 12.13
CA ASP A 85 0.98 17.10 12.16
C ASP A 85 0.51 16.59 13.53
N GLU A 86 1.26 16.86 14.60
CA GLU A 86 1.02 16.31 15.94
C GLU A 86 -0.36 16.67 16.50
N ALA A 87 -0.81 17.90 16.24
CA ALA A 87 -2.08 18.43 16.72
C ALA A 87 -3.29 18.08 15.83
N LEU A 88 -3.07 17.51 14.62
CA LEU A 88 -4.16 17.23 13.68
C LEU A 88 -5.00 16.02 14.09
N ASN A 89 -6.19 15.93 13.53
CA ASN A 89 -7.06 14.77 13.73
C ASN A 89 -6.45 13.50 13.09
N CYS A 90 -6.84 12.32 13.58
CA CYS A 90 -6.42 11.01 13.04
C CYS A 90 -6.64 10.93 11.53
N ASP A 91 -7.87 11.21 11.08
CA ASP A 91 -8.26 11.06 9.67
C ASP A 91 -7.47 12.01 8.75
N GLU A 92 -7.16 13.22 9.21
CA GLU A 92 -6.38 14.21 8.47
C GLU A 92 -4.90 13.84 8.40
N SER A 93 -4.32 13.39 9.52
CA SER A 93 -2.94 12.91 9.57
C SER A 93 -2.75 11.66 8.70
N GLU A 94 -3.72 10.73 8.72
CA GLU A 94 -3.72 9.54 7.87
C GLU A 94 -3.70 9.93 6.39
N ALA A 95 -4.58 10.86 5.98
CA ALA A 95 -4.63 11.32 4.59
C ALA A 95 -3.30 11.94 4.14
N ARG A 96 -2.67 12.77 4.97
CA ARG A 96 -1.37 13.40 4.65
C ARG A 96 -0.26 12.36 4.51
N VAL A 97 -0.19 11.37 5.40
CA VAL A 97 0.79 10.27 5.29
C VAL A 97 0.59 9.48 4.01
N LYS A 98 -0.65 9.15 3.64
CA LYS A 98 -0.95 8.44 2.38
C LYS A 98 -0.53 9.25 1.16
N SER A 99 -0.83 10.55 1.15
CA SER A 99 -0.40 11.46 0.07
C SER A 99 1.11 11.60 0.01
N HIS A 100 1.81 11.57 1.14
CA HIS A 100 3.27 11.65 1.18
C HIS A 100 3.97 10.39 0.63
N LEU A 101 3.39 9.21 0.89
CA LEU A 101 3.92 7.94 0.38
C LEU A 101 3.56 7.69 -1.08
N THR A 102 2.41 8.21 -1.53
CA THR A 102 1.91 8.01 -2.89
C THR A 102 2.49 9.03 -3.84
N CYS A 103 3.11 8.56 -4.91
CA CYS A 103 3.71 9.42 -5.92
C CYS A 103 3.08 9.13 -7.27
N LEU A 104 2.34 10.10 -7.79
CA LEU A 104 1.76 10.04 -9.13
C LEU A 104 2.83 10.37 -10.15
N HIS A 105 3.07 9.42 -11.06
CA HIS A 105 4.02 9.60 -12.15
C HIS A 105 3.29 10.11 -13.38
N THR A 106 3.97 10.95 -14.15
CA THR A 106 3.45 11.47 -15.42
C THR A 106 3.33 10.34 -16.45
N ARG A 107 2.48 10.56 -17.46
CA ARG A 107 2.29 9.59 -18.54
C ARG A 107 3.51 9.54 -19.46
N MET A 108 4.10 10.71 -19.73
CA MET A 108 5.22 10.84 -20.65
C MET A 108 6.54 10.95 -19.88
N PRO A 109 7.59 10.23 -20.31
CA PRO A 109 8.89 10.25 -19.64
C PRO A 109 9.65 11.58 -19.81
N PHE A 110 9.22 12.43 -20.74
CA PHE A 110 9.81 13.75 -21.04
C PHE A 110 8.96 14.91 -20.50
N ASP A 111 7.98 14.63 -19.64
CA ASP A 111 7.18 15.66 -19.00
C ASP A 111 8.10 16.59 -18.16
N PRO A 112 7.99 17.93 -18.27
CA PRO A 112 8.78 18.87 -17.47
C PRO A 112 8.78 18.58 -15.97
N GLN A 113 7.70 17.99 -15.43
CA GLN A 113 7.64 17.60 -14.03
C GLN A 113 8.70 16.54 -13.67
N THR A 114 9.01 15.62 -14.58
CA THR A 114 10.00 14.54 -14.35
C THR A 114 11.45 15.00 -14.48
N THR A 115 11.69 16.08 -15.23
CA THR A 115 13.04 16.64 -15.48
C THR A 115 13.42 17.71 -14.47
N SER A 116 12.45 18.29 -13.76
CA SER A 116 12.72 19.23 -12.68
C SER A 116 13.55 18.58 -11.56
N GLN A 117 14.69 19.19 -11.23
CA GLN A 117 15.64 18.75 -10.19
C GLN A 117 15.04 18.71 -8.77
N ALA A 118 13.83 19.22 -8.57
CA ALA A 118 13.12 19.27 -7.30
C ALA A 118 12.42 17.97 -6.92
N ASN A 119 12.24 17.04 -7.87
CA ASN A 119 11.66 15.74 -7.58
C ASN A 119 12.77 14.74 -7.24
N ASP A 120 12.69 14.10 -6.07
CA ASP A 120 13.61 13.03 -5.62
C ASP A 120 13.63 11.78 -6.55
N LYS A 121 12.89 11.82 -7.66
CA LYS A 121 12.69 10.76 -8.65
C LYS A 121 12.92 11.29 -10.06
N VAL A 122 14.10 11.86 -10.32
CA VAL A 122 14.51 12.24 -11.69
C VAL A 122 14.60 10.98 -12.55
N MET A 123 13.91 10.98 -13.70
CA MET A 123 14.00 9.91 -14.69
C MET A 123 15.37 9.94 -15.38
N LEU A 124 16.11 8.83 -15.30
CA LEU A 124 17.41 8.65 -15.97
C LEU A 124 17.19 8.27 -17.44
N VAL A 125 16.90 9.27 -18.29
CA VAL A 125 16.90 9.10 -19.75
C VAL A 125 18.22 9.67 -20.30
N ASN A 126 19.29 8.92 -20.05
CA ASN A 126 20.59 8.88 -20.76
C ASN A 126 21.63 8.35 -19.78
N GLY A 127 22.38 7.32 -20.21
CA GLY A 127 23.30 6.56 -19.37
C GLY A 127 24.20 7.45 -18.52
N TYR A 128 24.31 7.07 -17.24
CA TYR A 128 25.07 7.75 -16.18
C TYR A 128 24.48 9.07 -15.71
N LEU A 129 23.57 8.99 -14.74
CA LEU A 129 23.56 9.92 -13.62
C LEU A 129 23.15 9.16 -12.35
N ARG A 130 23.91 9.41 -11.28
CA ARG A 130 23.97 8.63 -10.05
C ARG A 130 22.58 8.43 -9.41
N PRO A 131 22.33 7.32 -8.68
CA PRO A 131 21.12 7.15 -7.89
C PRO A 131 21.07 8.24 -6.81
N ALA A 132 20.45 9.38 -7.14
CA ALA A 132 20.21 10.46 -6.21
C ALA A 132 19.11 10.01 -5.25
N ARG A 133 19.56 9.37 -4.18
CA ARG A 133 19.24 9.80 -2.82
C ARG A 133 17.76 9.99 -2.45
N LEU A 134 16.86 9.09 -2.87
CA LEU A 134 15.62 8.87 -2.13
C LEU A 134 15.94 8.09 -0.84
N VAL A 135 16.55 8.81 0.09
CA VAL A 135 17.12 8.35 1.36
C VAL A 135 16.10 8.61 2.45
N LYS A 136 15.83 7.54 3.21
CA LYS A 136 15.16 7.51 4.52
C LYS A 136 13.73 8.05 4.54
N HIS A 137 12.70 7.23 4.29
CA HIS A 137 11.40 7.47 4.97
C HIS A 137 10.44 6.28 5.11
N ILE A 138 10.92 5.03 5.07
CA ILE A 138 10.11 3.92 5.60
C ILE A 138 10.72 3.42 6.90
N LEU A 139 12.01 3.07 6.92
CA LEU A 139 12.68 2.63 8.17
C LEU A 139 12.83 3.72 9.26
N ASN A 140 12.88 5.01 8.89
CA ASN A 140 12.95 6.11 9.86
C ASN A 140 11.58 6.58 10.39
N LEU A 141 10.48 6.25 9.70
CA LEU A 141 9.12 6.58 10.14
C LEU A 141 8.68 5.62 11.26
N PHE A 142 9.11 4.35 11.19
CA PHE A 142 8.85 3.35 12.23
C PHE A 142 9.45 3.66 13.60
N SER A 143 10.55 4.43 13.66
CA SER A 143 11.30 4.66 14.91
C SER A 143 10.97 5.98 15.63
N ARG A 144 10.37 6.99 14.97
CA ARG A 144 10.18 8.34 15.56
C ARG A 144 8.76 8.90 15.54
N CYS A 145 7.87 8.40 14.67
CA CYS A 145 6.53 8.98 14.49
C CYS A 145 5.44 7.92 14.68
N ARG A 146 5.42 7.26 15.83
CA ARG A 146 4.32 6.34 16.20
C ARG A 146 3.21 7.19 16.84
N LEU A 147 1.99 7.07 16.33
CA LEU A 147 0.85 7.78 16.92
C LEU A 147 0.77 7.47 18.44
N PRO A 148 0.65 8.49 19.31
CA PRO A 148 0.46 8.25 20.73
C PRO A 148 -0.85 7.50 20.94
N TYR A 149 -0.85 6.49 21.81
CA TYR A 149 -1.98 5.62 22.20
C TYR A 149 -3.28 6.35 22.65
N ARG A 150 -3.29 7.68 22.66
CA ARG A 150 -4.38 8.54 23.14
C ARG A 150 -5.30 9.10 22.06
N LYS A 151 -4.98 9.00 20.77
CA LYS A 151 -5.92 9.46 19.74
C LYS A 151 -7.01 8.39 19.52
N LEU A 152 -8.28 8.80 19.42
CA LEU A 152 -9.38 7.89 19.09
C LEU A 152 -9.15 7.33 17.68
N CYS A 153 -8.69 6.09 17.55
CA CYS A 153 -8.58 5.45 16.24
C CYS A 153 -9.92 4.81 15.84
N ARG A 154 -10.26 4.99 14.58
CA ARG A 154 -11.34 4.26 13.92
C ARG A 154 -10.81 2.87 13.53
N TRP A 155 -11.52 1.81 13.87
CA TRP A 155 -11.19 0.48 13.36
C TRP A 155 -12.03 0.19 12.12
N LYS A 156 -11.37 -0.30 11.05
CA LYS A 156 -12.00 -0.92 9.88
C LYS A 156 -11.96 -2.44 10.05
N ARG A 157 -13.11 -3.09 9.98
CA ARG A 157 -13.19 -4.56 9.88
C ARG A 157 -13.68 -4.92 8.48
N TYR A 158 -12.87 -5.67 7.73
CA TYR A 158 -13.25 -6.26 6.46
C TYR A 158 -13.92 -7.61 6.72
N ASN A 159 -15.14 -7.79 6.24
CA ASN A 159 -15.77 -9.11 6.20
C ASN A 159 -15.32 -9.86 4.94
N ASP A 160 -15.42 -11.19 4.92
CA ASP A 160 -15.07 -12.03 3.76
C ASP A 160 -15.85 -11.66 2.47
N SER A 161 -16.95 -10.92 2.63
CA SER A 161 -17.81 -10.38 1.58
C SER A 161 -17.48 -8.94 1.14
N GLY A 162 -16.38 -8.34 1.60
CA GLY A 162 -15.93 -7.00 1.18
C GLY A 162 -16.70 -5.81 1.76
N HIS A 163 -17.73 -6.05 2.59
CA HIS A 163 -18.44 -4.97 3.30
C HIS A 163 -17.59 -4.36 4.43
N ILE A 164 -17.49 -3.03 4.44
CA ILE A 164 -16.73 -2.27 5.45
C ILE A 164 -17.64 -1.86 6.60
N ARG A 165 -17.35 -2.33 7.83
CA ARG A 165 -17.95 -1.77 9.06
C ARG A 165 -17.00 -0.77 9.70
N TYR A 166 -17.52 0.39 10.06
CA TYR A 166 -16.78 1.45 10.73
C TYR A 166 -17.20 1.55 12.21
N GLY A 167 -16.23 1.57 13.12
CA GLY A 167 -16.46 1.83 14.55
C GLY A 167 -15.42 2.78 15.14
N ARG A 168 -15.79 3.58 16.15
CA ARG A 168 -14.87 4.44 16.90
C ARG A 168 -14.46 3.72 18.18
N SER A 169 -13.16 3.59 18.43
CA SER A 169 -12.63 3.02 19.68
C SER A 169 -11.74 4.05 20.37
N SER A 170 -11.92 4.18 21.69
CA SER A 170 -11.03 4.96 22.57
C SER A 170 -9.72 4.22 22.90
N ARG A 171 -9.56 2.97 22.46
CA ARG A 171 -8.33 2.18 22.62
C ARG A 171 -7.90 1.64 21.26
N CYS A 172 -6.83 2.20 20.71
CA CYS A 172 -6.08 1.59 19.64
C CYS A 172 -5.16 0.54 20.28
N VAL A 173 -5.64 -0.69 20.40
CA VAL A 173 -4.76 -1.80 20.79
C VAL A 173 -4.01 -2.23 19.54
N CYS A 174 -2.89 -1.58 19.27
CA CYS A 174 -1.83 -2.21 18.47
C CYS A 174 -1.33 -3.40 19.31
N ARG A 175 -1.84 -4.60 19.03
CA ARG A 175 -1.13 -5.84 19.35
C ARG A 175 -0.18 -6.15 18.21
#